data_AF-A0A519RFJ8-F1
#
_entry.id   AF-A0A519RFJ8-F1
#
_cell.length_a   1.000
_cell.length_b   1.000
_cell.length_c   1.000
_cell.angle_alpha   90.00
_cell.angle_beta   90.00
_cell.angle_gamma   90.00
#
_symmetry.space_group_name_H-M   'P 1'
#
loop_
_entity.id
_entity.type
_entity.pdbx_description
1 polymer ?
#
loop_
_entity_poly.entity_id
_entity_poly.type
_entity_poly.pdbx_seq_one_letter_code
_entity_poly.pdbx_strand_id
1 'polypeptide(L)' 'MSVRKLKPITPGQRFRVVNGYDAITTDKPERSLIAP' A
#
# COMPACT_ATOMS: atom_id res chain seq x y z
N MET A 1 8.15 -6.67 -0.68
CA MET A 1 6.93 -6.03 -1.20
C MET A 1 7.14 -5.73 -2.67
N SER A 2 6.32 -6.32 -3.54
CA SER A 2 6.35 -6.01 -4.97
C SER A 2 5.89 -4.57 -5.23
N VAL A 3 6.25 -4.01 -6.38
CA VAL A 3 5.84 -2.66 -6.80
C VAL A 3 4.86 -2.80 -7.96
N ARG A 4 3.72 -2.11 -7.90
CA ARG A 4 2.66 -2.16 -8.90
C ARG A 4 2.49 -0.81 -9.60
N LYS A 5 2.63 -0.82 -10.92
CA LYS A 5 2.30 0.34 -11.78
C LYS A 5 0.79 0.37 -12.02
N LEU A 6 0.18 1.53 -11.82
CA LEU A 6 -1.26 1.72 -12.04
C LEU A 6 -1.56 1.89 -13.53
N LYS A 7 -2.75 1.46 -13.96
CA LYS A 7 -3.26 1.82 -15.28
C LYS A 7 -3.53 3.33 -15.31
N PRO A 8 -3.14 4.04 -16.37
CA PRO A 8 -3.28 5.49 -16.45
C PRO A 8 -4.71 5.89 -16.86
N ILE A 9 -5.69 5.70 -15.96
CA ILE A 9 -7.09 6.11 -16.20
C ILE A 9 -7.35 7.58 -15.87
N THR A 10 -6.44 8.23 -15.13
CA THR A 10 -6.41 9.69 -14.93
C THR A 10 -5.01 10.26 -15.15
N PRO A 11 -4.85 11.56 -15.48
CA PRO A 11 -3.53 12.16 -15.73
C PRO A 11 -2.55 12.01 -14.56
N GLY A 12 -3.06 12.14 -13.32
CA GLY A 12 -2.25 11.99 -12.11
C GLY A 12 -1.81 10.55 -11.80
N GLN A 13 -2.34 9.54 -12.50
CA GLN A 13 -1.97 8.14 -12.29
C GLN A 13 -0.88 7.64 -13.24
N ARG A 14 -0.53 8.40 -14.30
CA ARG A 14 0.39 7.93 -15.36
C ARG A 14 1.78 7.53 -14.85
N PHE A 15 2.34 8.30 -13.92
CA PHE A 15 3.64 8.03 -13.33
C PHE A 15 3.52 7.51 -11.90
N ARG A 16 2.29 7.21 -11.45
CA ARG A 16 2.03 6.78 -10.08
C ARG A 16 2.32 5.30 -9.92
N VAL A 17 3.18 5.02 -8.95
CA VAL A 17 3.62 3.69 -8.57
C VAL A 17 3.18 3.45 -7.13
N VAL A 18 2.57 2.29 -6.87
CA VAL A 18 2.09 1.91 -5.54
C VAL A 18 2.71 0.59 -5.11
N ASN A 19 2.75 0.34 -3.80
CA ASN A 19 3.25 -0.92 -3.26
C ASN A 19 2.18 -2.01 -3.41
N GLY A 20 2.61 -3.25 -3.67
CA GLY A 20 1.73 -4.42 -3.83
C GLY A 20 1.18 -4.97 -2.51
N TYR A 21 1.82 -4.64 -1.38
CA TYR A 21 1.42 -5.07 -0.03
C TYR A 21 1.22 -6.59 0.16
N ASP A 22 1.76 -7.45 -0.73
CA ASP A 22 1.56 -8.91 -0.71
C ASP A 22 1.96 -9.61 0.59
N ALA A 23 2.84 -8.99 1.39
CA ALA A 23 3.32 -9.53 2.66
C ALA A 23 2.55 -9.02 3.89
N ILE A 24 1.59 -8.10 3.72
CA ILE A 24 0.76 -7.57 4.82
C ILE A 24 -0.43 -8.50 5.00
N THR A 25 -0.49 -9.20 6.13
CA THR A 25 -1.54 -10.18 6.42
C THR A 25 -2.69 -9.61 7.28
N THR A 26 -2.48 -8.48 7.94
CA THR A 26 -3.49 -7.78 8.75
C THR A 26 -3.38 -6.27 8.54
N ASP A 27 -4.53 -5.59 8.48
CA ASP A 27 -4.65 -4.14 8.35
C ASP A 27 -4.80 -3.43 9.72
N LYS A 28 -5.11 -4.19 10.78
CA LYS A 28 -5.32 -3.65 12.12
C LYS A 28 -4.13 -3.98 13.03
N PRO A 29 -3.42 -2.95 13.54
CA PRO A 29 -2.36 -3.15 14.51
C PRO A 29 -2.91 -3.56 15.89
N GLU A 30 -2.09 -4.23 16.69
CA GLU A 30 -2.46 -4.64 18.05
C GLU A 30 -2.55 -3.43 18.99
N ARG A 31 -3.73 -3.22 19.58
CA ARG A 31 -4.03 -2.02 20.38
C ARG A 31 -3.05 -1.77 21.54
N SER A 32 -2.57 -2.83 22.19
CA SER A 32 -1.65 -2.75 23.33
C SER A 32 -0.22 -2.34 22.94
N LEU A 33 0.13 -2.40 21.66
CA LEU A 33 1.49 -2.12 21.17
C LEU A 33 1.60 -0.75 20.49
N ILE A 34 0.53 0.06 20.52
CA ILE A 34 0.46 1.32 19.77
C ILE A 34 0.87 2.53 20.63
N ALA A 35 0.99 2.40 21.94
CA ALA A 35 1.51 3.44 22.82
C ALA A 35 2.04 2.81 24.13
N PRO A 36 2.98 3.47 24.84
CA PRO A 36 3.21 3.16 26.25
C PRO A 36 1.97 3.46 27.10
#